data_AF-A0A1S3XGH3-F1
#
_entry.id   AF-A0A1S3XGH3-F1
#
_cell.length_a   1.000
_cell.length_b   1.000
_cell.length_c   1.000
_cell.angle_alpha   90.00
_cell.angle_beta   90.00
_cell.angle_gamma   90.00
#
_symmetry.space_group_name_H-M   'P 1'
#
loop_
_entity.id
_entity.type
_entity.pdbx_description
1 polymer ?
#
loop_
_entity_poly.entity_id
_entity_poly.type
_entity_poly.pdbx_seq_one_letter_code
_entity_poly.pdbx_strand_id
1 'polypeptide(L)'
;MEGRNFLRYIFFLMSIILLLFFTFLNLPSPLSHTAELLDCTTYSPWCSSRKPFFPLNSRKDKKHADFPNHPLDPLTIQEIQKVKKIINSLEGFKIKGSYVLHSVVLEEPEKKVVLNWRKGQRLPSRKASVIARAHGGVHVLTVDIATGRVTRREMDHLSGYPILTIEDMITARVAPLGNSDFNRTIIQRGVDLADLACLPISTGWYGKVEEKRRVIKVQCYTMKDTINFYMRPIEGLTVLLDLDTKQVIEILDEGKNIPIPKAADTDYRFSTQKNTQALNLLKPISIEQPNGPSFTIEDNHIVKWANWEFHLKPDPRAGVIISRVMVQDPDTGKMRNVMYKGFTSELFVPYMDPSDAWYFKTYMDAGEYGFGLQAMPLDPLNDCPRNAYYMDGVFVAADGTPYVRSNMICVFESYAGDIGWRHAESPITGLPVSEL
;
A
#
# COMPACT_ATOMS: atom_id res chain seq x y z
N MET A 1 -54.13 -47.23 -24.13
CA MET A 1 -53.21 -47.18 -22.97
C MET A 1 -52.26 -45.98 -23.10
N GLU A 2 -52.79 -44.77 -23.38
CA GLU A 2 -51.96 -43.62 -23.81
C GLU A 2 -52.13 -42.35 -22.95
N GLY A 3 -53.24 -42.15 -22.25
CA GLY A 3 -53.44 -40.95 -21.40
C GLY A 3 -52.56 -40.89 -20.15
N ARG A 4 -52.15 -42.05 -19.60
CA ARG A 4 -51.39 -42.11 -18.33
C ARG A 4 -49.90 -41.79 -18.50
N ASN A 5 -49.37 -41.95 -19.71
CA ASN A 5 -48.00 -41.57 -20.04
C ASN A 5 -47.90 -40.07 -20.35
N PHE A 6 -48.92 -39.47 -20.96
CA PHE A 6 -48.96 -38.05 -21.27
C PHE A 6 -48.92 -37.16 -20.01
N LEU A 7 -49.70 -37.51 -18.98
CA LEU A 7 -49.68 -36.80 -17.69
C LEU A 7 -48.32 -36.91 -16.96
N ARG A 8 -47.63 -38.05 -17.09
CA ARG A 8 -46.29 -38.22 -16.51
C ARG A 8 -45.23 -37.37 -17.23
N TYR A 9 -45.34 -37.25 -18.54
CA TYR A 9 -44.46 -36.37 -19.33
C TYR A 9 -44.67 -34.90 -19.01
N ILE A 10 -45.93 -34.45 -18.85
CA ILE A 10 -46.23 -33.07 -18.45
C ILE A 10 -45.67 -32.78 -17.05
N PHE A 11 -45.83 -33.71 -16.10
CA PHE A 11 -45.31 -33.54 -14.74
C PHE A 11 -43.77 -33.47 -14.71
N PHE A 12 -43.10 -34.30 -15.51
CA PHE A 12 -41.64 -34.24 -15.65
C PHE A 12 -41.19 -32.93 -16.29
N LEU A 13 -41.86 -32.48 -17.36
CA LEU A 13 -41.53 -31.24 -18.06
C LEU A 13 -41.70 -30.03 -17.13
N MET A 14 -42.81 -29.98 -16.39
CA MET A 14 -43.07 -28.94 -15.39
C MET A 14 -42.04 -28.93 -14.27
N SER A 15 -41.60 -30.11 -13.82
CA SER A 15 -40.57 -30.24 -12.79
C SER A 15 -39.20 -29.73 -13.28
N ILE A 16 -38.84 -30.03 -14.53
CA ILE A 16 -37.60 -29.52 -15.17
C ILE A 16 -37.67 -28.01 -15.35
N ILE A 17 -38.80 -27.46 -15.79
CA ILE A 17 -39.00 -26.01 -15.94
C ILE A 17 -38.89 -25.31 -14.59
N LEU A 18 -39.48 -25.88 -13.53
CA LEU A 18 -39.38 -25.32 -12.18
C LEU A 18 -37.93 -25.34 -11.67
N LEU A 19 -37.17 -26.41 -11.95
CA LEU A 19 -35.77 -26.54 -11.57
C LEU A 19 -34.86 -25.57 -12.34
N LEU A 20 -35.13 -25.37 -13.64
CA LEU A 20 -34.46 -24.37 -14.48
C LEU A 20 -34.80 -22.94 -14.03
N PHE A 21 -36.04 -22.67 -13.64
CA PHE A 21 -36.46 -21.38 -13.11
C PHE A 21 -35.81 -21.09 -11.74
N PHE A 22 -35.72 -22.09 -10.86
CA PHE A 22 -35.03 -21.95 -9.57
C PHE A 22 -33.53 -21.75 -9.73
N THR A 23 -32.89 -22.44 -10.68
CA THR A 23 -31.46 -22.25 -10.99
C THR A 23 -31.20 -20.90 -11.66
N PHE A 24 -32.11 -20.39 -12.49
CA PHE A 24 -32.01 -19.06 -13.11
C PHE A 24 -32.22 -17.91 -12.11
N LEU A 25 -33.13 -18.08 -11.13
CA LEU A 25 -33.34 -17.11 -10.06
C LEU A 25 -32.21 -17.10 -9.01
N ASN A 26 -31.49 -18.21 -8.85
CA ASN A 26 -30.35 -18.32 -7.92
C ASN A 26 -28.99 -18.27 -8.60
N LEU A 27 -28.94 -17.97 -9.90
CA LEU A 27 -27.70 -17.65 -10.59
C LEU A 27 -27.21 -16.29 -10.08
N PRO A 28 -25.99 -16.18 -9.53
CA PRO A 28 -25.41 -14.88 -9.22
C PRO A 28 -25.37 -14.07 -10.52
N SER A 29 -25.88 -12.85 -10.47
CA SER A 29 -25.88 -11.94 -11.62
C SER A 29 -24.46 -11.84 -12.21
N PRO A 30 -24.30 -11.75 -13.54
CA PRO A 30 -22.99 -11.47 -14.11
C PRO A 30 -22.53 -10.11 -13.56
N LEU A 31 -21.30 -10.09 -13.03
CA LEU A 31 -20.64 -8.89 -12.53
C LEU A 31 -20.86 -7.72 -13.50
N SER A 32 -21.62 -6.73 -13.05
CA SER A 32 -21.76 -5.47 -13.77
C SER A 32 -20.38 -4.84 -13.90
N HIS A 33 -19.94 -4.63 -15.14
CA HIS A 33 -18.77 -3.81 -15.47
C HIS A 33 -19.09 -2.33 -15.24
N THR A 34 -19.27 -1.96 -13.98
CA THR A 34 -19.30 -0.57 -13.52
C THR A 34 -18.34 -0.48 -12.36
N ALA A 35 -17.22 0.21 -12.60
CA ALA A 35 -16.22 0.52 -11.60
C ALA A 35 -16.84 1.40 -10.51
N GLU A 36 -17.45 0.78 -9.52
CA GLU A 36 -17.73 1.40 -8.22
C GLU A 36 -16.49 1.25 -7.34
N LEU A 37 -16.19 2.32 -6.61
CA LEU A 37 -14.98 2.52 -5.82
C LEU A 37 -14.62 1.29 -4.98
N LEU A 38 -13.39 0.81 -5.14
CA LEU A 38 -12.72 -0.08 -4.21
C LEU A 38 -12.47 0.65 -2.87
N ASP A 39 -13.51 0.77 -2.04
CA ASP A 39 -13.40 1.04 -0.61
C ASP A 39 -14.16 -0.05 0.15
N CYS A 40 -13.55 -1.24 0.23
CA CYS A 40 -13.86 -2.28 1.21
C CYS A 40 -12.71 -3.29 1.21
N THR A 41 -11.82 -3.16 2.20
CA THR A 41 -10.82 -4.16 2.55
C THR A 41 -11.49 -5.51 2.81
N THR A 42 -11.08 -6.52 2.06
CA THR A 42 -11.68 -7.85 2.03
C THR A 42 -11.31 -8.70 3.26
N TYR A 43 -11.46 -8.19 4.48
CA TYR A 43 -11.34 -8.96 5.73
C TYR A 43 -12.09 -8.29 6.90
N SER A 44 -13.43 -8.39 6.94
CA SER A 44 -14.17 -8.36 8.22
C SER A 44 -15.64 -8.77 8.01
N PRO A 45 -16.16 -9.81 8.71
CA PRO A 45 -17.59 -10.13 8.65
C PRO A 45 -18.47 -9.27 9.56
N TRP A 46 -17.94 -8.29 10.30
CA TRP A 46 -18.69 -7.60 11.37
C TRP A 46 -18.65 -6.07 11.22
N CYS A 47 -19.38 -5.54 10.24
CA CYS A 47 -19.97 -4.21 10.33
C CYS A 47 -21.35 -4.35 10.98
N SER A 48 -21.44 -4.25 12.31
CA SER A 48 -22.61 -3.71 13.02
C SER A 48 -22.43 -3.63 14.54
N SER A 49 -22.77 -2.44 15.07
CA SER A 49 -23.31 -2.18 16.41
C SER A 49 -22.36 -2.18 17.61
N ARG A 50 -21.86 -0.98 17.93
CA ARG A 50 -22.20 -0.28 19.19
C ARG A 50 -22.01 1.23 18.95
N LYS A 51 -23.05 2.02 19.20
CA LYS A 51 -23.03 3.48 19.05
C LYS A 51 -21.90 4.07 19.90
N PRO A 52 -20.97 4.87 19.34
CA PRO A 52 -20.19 5.78 20.15
C PRO A 52 -21.14 6.85 20.69
N PHE A 53 -21.17 7.02 22.01
CA PHE A 53 -21.54 8.33 22.56
C PHE A 53 -20.52 9.33 21.99
N PHE A 54 -20.99 10.46 21.47
CA PHE A 54 -20.26 11.47 20.70
C PHE A 54 -20.16 11.20 19.18
N PRO A 55 -20.55 12.18 18.34
CA PRO A 55 -20.46 12.02 16.89
C PRO A 55 -18.98 11.88 16.50
N LEU A 56 -18.57 10.72 15.99
CA LEU A 56 -17.47 10.70 15.03
C LEU A 56 -17.91 11.66 13.93
N ASN A 57 -17.10 12.70 13.67
CA ASN A 57 -17.27 13.50 12.48
C ASN A 57 -17.50 12.55 11.32
N SER A 58 -18.69 12.63 10.72
CA SER A 58 -19.00 11.92 9.49
C SER A 58 -17.85 12.15 8.52
N ARG A 59 -17.41 11.10 7.81
CA ARG A 59 -16.52 11.21 6.66
C ARG A 59 -17.13 12.27 5.73
N LYS A 60 -16.78 13.55 5.90
CA LYS A 60 -16.96 14.56 4.89
C LYS A 60 -16.18 14.02 3.70
N ASP A 61 -16.82 13.91 2.54
CA ASP A 61 -16.13 13.63 1.28
C ASP A 61 -14.90 14.54 1.23
N LYS A 62 -13.72 13.97 1.50
CA LYS A 62 -12.47 14.70 1.39
C LYS A 62 -12.34 14.98 -0.10
N LYS A 63 -12.67 16.20 -0.52
CA LYS A 63 -12.38 16.65 -1.87
C LYS A 63 -10.87 16.60 -2.04
N HIS A 64 -10.37 15.60 -2.77
CA HIS A 64 -8.98 15.57 -3.18
C HIS A 64 -8.68 16.83 -4.00
N ALA A 65 -7.45 17.34 -3.88
CA ALA A 65 -7.06 18.56 -4.58
C ALA A 65 -7.20 18.36 -6.08
N ASP A 66 -8.15 19.07 -6.70
CA ASP A 66 -8.33 19.05 -8.16
C ASP A 66 -7.16 19.72 -8.89
N PHE A 67 -6.39 20.54 -8.17
CA PHE A 67 -5.27 21.31 -8.67
C PHE A 67 -4.12 21.35 -7.66
N PRO A 68 -2.85 21.31 -8.12
CA PRO A 68 -1.69 21.51 -7.27
C PRO A 68 -1.57 22.99 -6.85
N ASN A 69 -1.10 23.24 -5.63
CA ASN A 69 -0.89 24.57 -5.05
C ASN A 69 0.60 24.91 -4.86
N HIS A 70 1.47 23.90 -4.81
CA HIS A 70 2.91 24.04 -4.61
C HIS A 70 3.70 23.22 -5.67
N PRO A 71 4.90 23.67 -6.10
CA PRO A 71 5.70 22.97 -7.10
C PRO A 71 6.08 21.52 -6.76
N LEU A 72 6.07 21.16 -5.46
CA LEU A 72 6.42 19.81 -4.98
C LEU A 72 5.21 18.91 -4.67
N ASP A 73 3.98 19.43 -4.80
CA ASP A 73 2.76 18.66 -4.55
C ASP A 73 2.75 17.39 -5.39
N PRO A 74 2.25 16.25 -4.87
CA PRO A 74 2.07 15.04 -5.67
C PRO A 74 1.18 15.30 -6.89
N LEU A 75 1.22 14.40 -7.88
CA LEU A 75 0.32 14.52 -9.03
C LEU A 75 -1.13 14.39 -8.58
N THR A 76 -1.99 15.27 -9.08
CA THR A 76 -3.43 15.15 -8.82
C THR A 76 -4.05 13.99 -9.61
N ILE A 77 -5.27 13.58 -9.25
CA ILE A 77 -6.03 12.56 -10.00
C ILE A 77 -6.18 12.97 -11.47
N GLN A 78 -6.48 14.25 -11.73
CA GLN A 78 -6.63 14.78 -13.09
C GLN A 78 -5.29 14.80 -13.85
N GLU A 79 -4.19 15.11 -13.18
CA GLU A 79 -2.85 15.03 -13.76
C GLU A 79 -2.50 13.59 -14.14
N ILE A 80 -2.73 12.63 -13.24
CA ILE A 80 -2.52 11.20 -13.52
C ILE A 80 -3.37 10.71 -14.69
N GLN A 81 -4.64 11.09 -14.75
CA GLN A 81 -5.52 10.76 -15.87
C GLN A 81 -5.02 11.34 -17.20
N LYS A 82 -4.49 12.57 -17.20
CA LYS A 82 -3.85 13.16 -18.38
C LYS A 82 -2.60 12.39 -18.78
N VAL A 83 -1.75 12.01 -17.82
CA VAL A 83 -0.55 11.17 -18.07
C VAL A 83 -0.95 9.84 -18.72
N LYS A 84 -1.96 9.13 -18.17
CA LYS A 84 -2.49 7.90 -18.77
C LYS A 84 -2.94 8.10 -20.22
N LYS A 85 -3.66 9.18 -20.51
CA LYS A 85 -4.10 9.51 -21.88
C LYS A 85 -2.92 9.76 -22.83
N ILE A 86 -1.90 10.48 -22.38
CA ILE A 86 -0.70 10.76 -23.18
C ILE A 86 0.06 9.46 -23.46
N ILE A 87 0.27 8.61 -22.44
CA ILE A 87 0.92 7.31 -22.61
C ILE A 87 0.16 6.44 -23.61
N ASN A 88 -1.17 6.34 -23.49
CA ASN A 88 -2.00 5.56 -24.42
C ASN A 88 -1.93 6.04 -25.88
N SER A 89 -1.49 7.27 -26.13
CA SER A 89 -1.30 7.78 -27.49
C SER A 89 0.00 7.31 -28.15
N LEU A 90 0.96 6.81 -27.36
CA LEU A 90 2.26 6.37 -27.83
C LEU A 90 2.18 5.02 -28.55
N GLU A 91 2.92 4.90 -29.65
CA GLU A 91 3.12 3.61 -30.30
C GLU A 91 3.80 2.60 -29.36
N GLY A 92 3.22 1.41 -29.25
CA GLY A 92 3.58 0.38 -28.26
C GLY A 92 2.74 0.40 -26.97
N PHE A 93 2.02 1.49 -26.70
CA PHE A 93 1.16 1.65 -25.51
C PHE A 93 -0.33 1.80 -25.86
N LYS A 94 -0.69 1.79 -27.15
CA LYS A 94 -2.07 1.94 -27.63
C LYS A 94 -2.98 0.75 -27.27
N ILE A 95 -2.41 -0.45 -27.17
CA ILE A 95 -3.18 -1.68 -26.94
C ILE A 95 -3.39 -1.82 -25.43
N LYS A 96 -4.66 -1.87 -24.99
CA LYS A 96 -4.97 -2.08 -23.58
C LYS A 96 -4.36 -3.41 -23.11
N GLY A 97 -3.60 -3.38 -22.02
CA GLY A 97 -2.91 -4.56 -21.48
C GLY A 97 -1.57 -4.89 -22.15
N SER A 98 -1.10 -4.10 -23.14
CA SER A 98 0.26 -4.28 -23.70
C SER A 98 1.37 -3.69 -22.85
N TYR A 99 1.00 -2.95 -21.79
CA TYR A 99 1.94 -2.32 -20.87
C TYR A 99 1.43 -2.35 -19.42
N VAL A 100 2.35 -2.15 -18.49
CA VAL A 100 2.13 -1.99 -17.05
C VAL A 100 2.85 -0.73 -16.58
N LEU A 101 2.21 0.10 -15.77
CA LEU A 101 2.85 1.22 -15.07
C LEU A 101 3.26 0.77 -13.68
N HIS A 102 4.56 0.81 -13.40
CA HIS A 102 5.12 0.49 -12.09
C HIS A 102 5.26 1.73 -11.20
N SER A 103 5.37 2.92 -11.81
CA SER A 103 5.42 4.18 -11.09
C SER A 103 4.95 5.32 -11.98
N VAL A 104 4.15 6.23 -11.40
CA VAL A 104 3.77 7.52 -11.98
C VAL A 104 3.81 8.55 -10.85
N VAL A 105 4.84 9.37 -10.81
CA VAL A 105 5.06 10.38 -9.76
C VAL A 105 5.41 11.73 -10.38
N LEU A 106 5.36 12.79 -9.58
CA LEU A 106 5.84 14.10 -10.01
C LEU A 106 7.35 13.99 -10.35
N GLU A 107 7.71 14.42 -11.56
CA GLU A 107 9.09 14.77 -11.87
C GLU A 107 9.37 16.12 -11.19
N GLU A 108 10.05 16.08 -10.05
CA GLU A 108 10.26 17.28 -9.24
C GLU A 108 11.05 18.33 -10.03
N PRO A 109 10.62 19.61 -10.03
CA PRO A 109 11.37 20.67 -10.68
C PRO A 109 12.77 20.82 -10.08
N GLU A 110 13.69 21.41 -10.85
CA GLU A 110 15.03 21.70 -10.34
C GLU A 110 14.97 22.50 -9.03
N LYS A 111 15.85 22.15 -8.08
CA LYS A 111 15.92 22.78 -6.76
C LYS A 111 15.91 24.31 -6.82
N LYS A 112 16.63 24.92 -7.77
CA LYS A 112 16.67 26.38 -7.94
C LYS A 112 15.30 26.97 -8.29
N VAL A 113 14.53 26.30 -9.13
CA VAL A 113 13.17 26.73 -9.50
C VAL A 113 12.26 26.71 -8.27
N VAL A 114 12.32 25.63 -7.48
CA VAL A 114 11.51 25.49 -6.25
C VAL A 114 11.91 26.52 -5.20
N LEU A 115 13.22 26.77 -5.01
CA LEU A 115 13.72 27.75 -4.05
C LEU A 115 13.36 29.20 -4.41
N ASN A 116 13.24 29.50 -5.72
CA ASN A 116 12.89 30.83 -6.21
C ASN A 116 11.37 31.06 -6.33
N TRP A 117 10.58 30.00 -6.40
CA TRP A 117 9.12 30.11 -6.43
C TRP A 117 8.57 30.70 -5.13
N ARG A 118 7.48 31.46 -5.23
CA ARG A 118 6.73 32.04 -4.12
C ARG A 118 5.24 31.81 -4.32
N LYS A 119 4.49 31.65 -3.22
CA LYS A 119 3.03 31.52 -3.25
C LYS A 119 2.41 32.69 -4.01
N GLY A 120 1.44 32.39 -4.88
CA GLY A 120 0.81 33.35 -5.80
C GLY A 120 1.47 33.47 -7.18
N GLN A 121 2.71 32.96 -7.35
CA GLN A 121 3.32 32.85 -8.68
C GLN A 121 2.77 31.63 -9.43
N ARG A 122 2.77 31.71 -10.77
CA ARG A 122 2.43 30.56 -11.62
C ARG A 122 3.35 29.38 -11.30
N LEU A 123 2.77 28.18 -11.18
CA LEU A 123 3.55 26.96 -11.00
C LEU A 123 4.48 26.71 -12.21
N PRO A 124 5.67 26.13 -11.99
CA PRO A 124 6.51 25.65 -13.08
C PRO A 124 5.77 24.57 -13.89
N SER A 125 6.22 24.31 -15.12
CA SER A 125 5.65 23.22 -15.93
C SER A 125 5.72 21.92 -15.16
N ARG A 126 4.56 21.28 -14.94
CA ARG A 126 4.47 20.02 -14.21
C ARG A 126 4.68 18.86 -15.17
N LYS A 127 5.60 17.98 -14.78
CA LYS A 127 5.99 16.79 -15.53
C LYS A 127 5.80 15.56 -14.65
N ALA A 128 5.51 14.41 -15.24
CA ALA A 128 5.44 13.14 -14.54
C ALA A 128 6.65 12.28 -14.91
N SER A 129 7.28 11.68 -13.89
CA SER A 129 8.24 10.60 -14.03
C SER A 129 7.49 9.28 -14.05
N VAL A 130 7.69 8.48 -15.09
CA VAL A 130 6.94 7.25 -15.31
C VAL A 130 7.91 6.10 -15.56
N ILE A 131 7.72 5.02 -14.80
CA ILE A 131 8.37 3.73 -15.07
C ILE A 131 7.29 2.80 -15.60
N ALA A 132 7.41 2.42 -16.86
CA ALA A 132 6.48 1.54 -17.54
C ALA A 132 7.21 0.31 -18.07
N ARG A 133 6.50 -0.80 -18.15
CA ARG A 133 6.97 -2.02 -18.80
C ARG A 133 6.06 -2.34 -19.98
N ALA A 134 6.63 -2.49 -21.17
CA ALA A 134 5.89 -2.80 -22.39
C ALA A 134 6.76 -3.65 -23.32
N HIS A 135 6.15 -4.60 -24.05
CA HIS A 135 6.86 -5.47 -25.01
C HIS A 135 8.13 -6.15 -24.45
N GLY A 136 8.12 -6.53 -23.17
CA GLY A 136 9.25 -7.18 -22.50
C GLY A 136 10.33 -6.22 -21.98
N GLY A 137 10.29 -4.93 -22.34
CA GLY A 137 11.26 -3.91 -21.96
C GLY A 137 10.75 -2.93 -20.91
N VAL A 138 11.67 -2.33 -20.16
CA VAL A 138 11.40 -1.23 -19.24
C VAL A 138 11.60 0.09 -19.98
N HIS A 139 10.71 1.05 -19.68
CA HIS A 139 10.68 2.38 -20.24
C HIS A 139 10.68 3.41 -19.10
N VAL A 140 11.68 4.29 -19.11
CA VAL A 140 11.71 5.46 -18.23
C VAL A 140 11.27 6.67 -19.06
N LEU A 141 10.12 7.23 -18.72
CA LEU A 141 9.48 8.31 -19.46
C LEU A 141 9.36 9.56 -18.60
N THR A 142 9.57 10.72 -19.21
CA THR A 142 9.19 12.02 -18.63
C THR A 142 8.06 12.62 -19.46
N VAL A 143 6.87 12.71 -18.89
CA VAL A 143 5.65 13.21 -19.54
C VAL A 143 5.42 14.66 -19.13
N ASP A 144 5.47 15.61 -20.06
CA ASP A 144 5.11 16.99 -19.79
C ASP A 144 3.58 17.15 -19.93
N ILE A 145 2.93 17.43 -18.80
CA ILE A 145 1.46 17.42 -18.69
C ILE A 145 0.85 18.64 -19.38
N ALA A 146 1.57 19.77 -19.39
CA ALA A 146 1.10 21.02 -19.99
C ALA A 146 1.10 20.95 -21.52
N THR A 147 2.16 20.40 -22.10
CA THR A 147 2.30 20.27 -23.55
C THR A 147 1.65 19.00 -24.10
N GLY A 148 1.37 18.01 -23.24
CA GLY A 148 0.80 16.74 -23.66
C GLY A 148 1.81 15.81 -24.36
N ARG A 149 3.12 16.01 -24.14
CA ARG A 149 4.19 15.33 -24.87
C ARG A 149 5.10 14.53 -23.94
N VAL A 150 5.63 13.42 -24.45
CA VAL A 150 6.75 12.73 -23.81
C VAL A 150 8.04 13.44 -24.21
N THR A 151 8.76 13.95 -23.21
CA THR A 151 9.98 14.75 -23.39
C THR A 151 11.26 13.94 -23.25
N ARG A 152 11.19 12.79 -22.57
CA ARG A 152 12.27 11.81 -22.45
C ARG A 152 11.69 10.42 -22.54
N ARG A 153 12.33 9.55 -23.31
CA ARG A 153 12.01 8.12 -23.42
C ARG A 153 13.31 7.35 -23.49
N GLU A 154 13.64 6.65 -22.42
CA GLU A 154 14.76 5.72 -22.39
C GLU A 154 14.22 4.29 -22.39
N MET A 155 14.78 3.45 -23.26
CA MET A 155 14.49 2.02 -23.36
C MET A 155 15.71 1.27 -22.86
N ASP A 156 15.48 0.24 -22.06
CA ASP A 156 16.48 -0.09 -21.07
C ASP A 156 17.70 -0.89 -21.55
N HIS A 157 18.88 -0.41 -21.14
CA HIS A 157 20.14 -1.16 -20.97
C HIS A 157 20.49 -1.31 -19.46
N LEU A 158 19.61 -0.89 -18.54
CA LEU A 158 19.81 -0.96 -17.11
C LEU A 158 19.64 -2.40 -16.61
N SER A 159 20.38 -2.71 -15.56
CA SER A 159 20.22 -3.93 -14.78
C SER A 159 19.02 -3.82 -13.84
N GLY A 160 18.28 -4.91 -13.68
CA GLY A 160 17.20 -5.03 -12.69
C GLY A 160 15.80 -4.84 -13.25
N TYR A 161 14.82 -4.79 -12.35
CA TYR A 161 13.40 -4.69 -12.65
C TYR A 161 12.73 -3.64 -11.75
N PRO A 162 11.59 -3.06 -12.18
CA PRO A 162 10.87 -2.08 -11.37
C PRO A 162 10.16 -2.72 -10.18
N ILE A 163 9.76 -1.86 -9.23
CA ILE A 163 8.88 -2.18 -8.08
C ILE A 163 7.71 -3.05 -8.55
N LEU A 164 7.38 -4.09 -7.77
CA LEU A 164 6.21 -4.94 -8.01
C LEU A 164 4.93 -4.11 -7.91
N THR A 165 4.03 -4.26 -8.89
CA THR A 165 2.68 -3.72 -8.77
C THR A 165 1.86 -4.56 -7.79
N ILE A 166 0.74 -3.99 -7.31
CA ILE A 166 -0.21 -4.76 -6.48
C ILE A 166 -0.73 -5.97 -7.27
N GLU A 167 -0.95 -5.80 -8.56
CA GLU A 167 -1.38 -6.84 -9.49
C GLU A 167 -0.32 -7.93 -9.70
N ASP A 168 0.97 -7.57 -9.76
CA ASP A 168 2.08 -8.55 -9.75
C ASP A 168 2.01 -9.39 -8.47
N MET A 169 1.88 -8.73 -7.31
CA MET A 169 1.82 -9.43 -6.03
C MET A 169 0.61 -10.37 -5.95
N ILE A 170 -0.59 -9.92 -6.33
CA ILE A 170 -1.81 -10.75 -6.37
C ILE A 170 -1.62 -11.93 -7.32
N THR A 171 -1.08 -11.68 -8.52
CA THR A 171 -0.83 -12.71 -9.54
C THR A 171 0.13 -13.78 -8.98
N ALA A 172 1.21 -13.37 -8.32
CA ALA A 172 2.19 -14.30 -7.77
C ALA A 172 1.62 -15.21 -6.67
N ARG A 173 0.57 -14.77 -5.94
CA ARG A 173 -0.10 -15.63 -4.94
C ARG A 173 -0.91 -16.76 -5.58
N VAL A 174 -1.50 -16.53 -6.75
CA VAL A 174 -2.48 -17.45 -7.35
C VAL A 174 -1.95 -18.21 -8.56
N ALA A 175 -0.98 -17.67 -9.30
CA ALA A 175 -0.43 -18.29 -10.50
C ALA A 175 0.13 -19.71 -10.27
N PRO A 176 0.80 -20.02 -9.14
CA PRO A 176 1.26 -21.38 -8.85
C PRO A 176 0.14 -22.44 -8.86
N LEU A 177 -1.10 -22.07 -8.50
CA LEU A 177 -2.25 -22.98 -8.48
C LEU A 177 -2.64 -23.49 -9.89
N GLY A 178 -2.18 -22.84 -10.96
CA GLY A 178 -2.33 -23.32 -12.32
C GLY A 178 -1.44 -24.52 -12.67
N ASN A 179 -0.45 -24.84 -11.82
CA ASN A 179 0.47 -25.95 -12.02
C ASN A 179 0.03 -27.18 -11.20
N SER A 180 -0.20 -28.31 -11.88
CA SER A 180 -0.67 -29.55 -11.24
C SER A 180 0.31 -30.14 -10.24
N ASP A 181 1.61 -29.94 -10.46
CA ASP A 181 2.67 -30.50 -9.62
C ASP A 181 2.79 -29.70 -8.32
N PHE A 182 2.61 -28.38 -8.40
CA PHE A 182 2.49 -27.54 -7.22
C PHE A 182 1.29 -27.96 -6.37
N ASN A 183 0.10 -28.08 -6.97
CA ASN A 183 -1.11 -28.49 -6.25
C ASN A 183 -0.94 -29.85 -5.56
N ARG A 184 -0.37 -30.83 -6.28
CA ARG A 184 -0.05 -32.15 -5.73
C ARG A 184 0.94 -32.08 -4.56
N THR A 185 1.95 -31.22 -4.66
CA THR A 185 2.94 -31.01 -3.59
C THR A 185 2.28 -30.48 -2.32
N ILE A 186 1.42 -29.45 -2.43
CA ILE A 186 0.69 -28.88 -1.30
C ILE A 186 -0.23 -29.91 -0.63
N ILE A 187 -0.97 -30.69 -1.42
CA ILE A 187 -1.85 -31.75 -0.91
C ILE A 187 -1.03 -32.84 -0.20
N GLN A 188 0.13 -33.22 -0.74
CA GLN A 188 1.04 -34.18 -0.10
C GLN A 188 1.62 -33.66 1.22
N ARG A 189 1.77 -32.33 1.39
CA ARG A 189 2.10 -31.69 2.66
C ARG A 189 0.93 -31.65 3.65
N GLY A 190 -0.24 -32.18 3.27
CA GLY A 190 -1.43 -32.26 4.13
C GLY A 190 -2.19 -30.94 4.27
N VAL A 191 -2.06 -30.02 3.30
CA VAL A 191 -2.73 -28.72 3.30
C VAL A 191 -3.80 -28.69 2.21
N ASP A 192 -5.00 -28.28 2.58
CA ASP A 192 -6.09 -28.01 1.64
C ASP A 192 -5.78 -26.73 0.85
N LEU A 193 -5.95 -26.76 -0.48
CA LEU A 193 -5.67 -25.60 -1.33
C LEU A 193 -6.50 -24.36 -0.96
N ALA A 194 -7.69 -24.56 -0.36
CA ALA A 194 -8.55 -23.48 0.12
C ALA A 194 -7.97 -22.73 1.33
N ASP A 195 -7.10 -23.38 2.11
CA ASP A 195 -6.44 -22.81 3.29
C ASP A 195 -5.04 -22.27 2.96
N LEU A 196 -4.63 -22.28 1.69
CA LEU A 196 -3.29 -21.89 1.28
C LEU A 196 -3.16 -20.36 1.20
N ALA A 197 -2.12 -19.82 1.84
CA ALA A 197 -1.68 -18.45 1.67
C ALA A 197 -0.26 -18.45 1.12
N CYS A 198 -0.03 -17.82 -0.03
CA CYS A 198 1.30 -17.71 -0.63
C CYS A 198 1.74 -16.25 -0.68
N LEU A 199 3.05 -16.01 -0.57
CA LEU A 199 3.66 -14.70 -0.65
C LEU A 199 4.75 -14.63 -1.72
N PRO A 200 4.77 -13.55 -2.52
CA PRO A 200 5.89 -13.24 -3.40
C PRO A 200 7.07 -12.68 -2.62
N ILE A 201 8.21 -13.34 -2.74
CA ILE A 201 9.47 -12.99 -2.11
C ILE A 201 10.48 -12.68 -3.22
N SER A 202 10.98 -11.45 -3.22
CA SER A 202 12.03 -11.01 -4.13
C SER A 202 13.25 -11.92 -4.05
N THR A 203 13.85 -12.20 -5.21
CA THR A 203 14.90 -13.22 -5.33
C THR A 203 16.30 -12.68 -5.13
N GLY A 204 16.49 -11.37 -5.17
CA GLY A 204 17.80 -10.78 -5.43
C GLY A 204 18.39 -11.28 -6.74
N TRP A 205 19.72 -11.40 -6.79
CA TRP A 205 20.47 -11.93 -7.93
C TRP A 205 21.55 -12.91 -7.47
N TYR A 206 21.47 -14.16 -7.93
CA TYR A 206 22.35 -15.25 -7.50
C TYR A 206 22.88 -16.12 -8.66
N GLY A 207 22.66 -15.72 -9.91
CA GLY A 207 23.20 -16.42 -11.06
C GLY A 207 22.39 -16.22 -12.34
N LYS A 208 22.43 -17.24 -13.21
CA LYS A 208 21.92 -17.18 -14.59
C LYS A 208 20.40 -17.30 -14.70
N VAL A 209 19.70 -17.81 -13.69
CA VAL A 209 18.25 -18.03 -13.77
C VAL A 209 17.50 -16.70 -13.71
N GLU A 210 18.01 -15.77 -12.90
CA GLU A 210 17.53 -14.40 -12.75
C GLU A 210 18.03 -13.47 -13.87
N GLU A 211 19.04 -13.90 -14.64
CA GLU A 211 19.52 -13.14 -15.80
C GLU A 211 18.46 -13.15 -16.91
N LYS A 212 17.99 -11.94 -17.26
CA LYS A 212 17.04 -11.68 -18.36
C LYS A 212 15.61 -12.18 -18.14
N ARG A 213 15.26 -12.67 -16.94
CA ARG A 213 13.89 -13.05 -16.59
C ARG A 213 13.42 -12.30 -15.35
N ARG A 214 12.17 -11.83 -15.38
CA ARG A 214 11.53 -11.21 -14.23
C ARG A 214 10.92 -12.29 -13.35
N VAL A 215 11.75 -12.89 -12.50
CA VAL A 215 11.34 -14.02 -11.64
C VAL A 215 11.05 -13.57 -10.22
N ILE A 216 10.23 -14.35 -9.52
CA ILE A 216 9.96 -14.20 -8.09
C ILE A 216 9.89 -15.56 -7.43
N LYS A 217 10.34 -15.66 -6.17
CA LYS A 217 10.17 -16.88 -5.38
C LYS A 217 8.88 -16.79 -4.58
N VAL A 218 8.06 -17.82 -4.65
CA VAL A 218 6.80 -17.90 -3.92
C VAL A 218 6.96 -18.93 -2.80
N GLN A 219 6.62 -18.50 -1.59
CA GLN A 219 6.57 -19.37 -0.42
C GLN A 219 5.17 -19.36 0.17
N CYS A 220 4.75 -20.50 0.70
CA CYS A 220 3.38 -20.71 1.11
C CYS A 220 3.27 -21.15 2.57
N TYR A 221 2.10 -20.88 3.10
CA TYR A 221 1.69 -21.02 4.48
C TYR A 221 0.26 -21.59 4.49
N THR A 222 -0.18 -22.09 5.64
CA THR A 222 -1.59 -22.45 5.83
C THR A 222 -2.30 -21.49 6.79
N MET A 223 -3.48 -21.03 6.40
CA MET A 223 -4.41 -20.25 7.22
C MET A 223 -5.36 -21.13 8.05
N LYS A 224 -5.20 -22.46 7.98
CA LYS A 224 -6.08 -23.38 8.70
C LYS A 224 -6.00 -23.09 10.19
N ASP A 225 -7.17 -22.89 10.82
CA ASP A 225 -7.36 -22.64 12.25
C ASP A 225 -6.71 -21.35 12.83
N THR A 226 -6.07 -20.50 12.02
CA THR A 226 -5.49 -19.22 12.48
C THR A 226 -5.31 -18.23 11.33
N ILE A 227 -5.54 -16.94 11.58
CA ILE A 227 -5.23 -15.89 10.59
C ILE A 227 -3.73 -15.53 10.56
N ASN A 228 -2.96 -15.95 11.56
CA ASN A 228 -1.52 -15.69 11.63
C ASN A 228 -0.74 -16.75 10.85
N PHE A 229 -0.95 -16.78 9.54
CA PHE A 229 -0.36 -17.78 8.67
C PHE A 229 1.17 -17.73 8.66
N TYR A 230 1.81 -16.61 9.01
CA TYR A 230 3.26 -16.51 9.18
C TYR A 230 3.82 -17.49 10.21
N MET A 231 3.01 -17.87 11.21
CA MET A 231 3.37 -18.90 12.20
C MET A 231 3.12 -20.34 11.70
N ARG A 232 2.62 -20.50 10.47
CA ARG A 232 2.31 -21.80 9.86
C ARG A 232 2.95 -21.97 8.46
N PRO A 233 4.28 -21.79 8.34
CA PRO A 233 4.98 -21.96 7.07
C PRO A 233 4.96 -23.41 6.59
N ILE A 234 4.88 -23.59 5.27
CA ILE A 234 5.19 -24.85 4.59
C ILE A 234 6.69 -24.83 4.27
N GLU A 235 7.51 -25.13 5.28
CA GLU A 235 8.97 -24.98 5.20
C GLU A 235 9.63 -25.88 4.16
N GLY A 236 10.77 -25.40 3.65
CA GLY A 236 11.57 -26.05 2.61
C GLY A 236 10.84 -26.31 1.29
N LEU A 237 9.74 -25.59 1.03
CA LEU A 237 9.07 -25.52 -0.26
C LEU A 237 9.22 -24.10 -0.83
N THR A 238 9.87 -23.97 -1.98
CA THR A 238 10.02 -22.70 -2.70
C THR A 238 9.66 -22.90 -4.17
N VAL A 239 8.85 -22.00 -4.72
CA VAL A 239 8.42 -22.05 -6.12
C VAL A 239 9.01 -20.86 -6.86
N LEU A 240 9.73 -21.10 -7.95
CA LEU A 240 10.20 -20.04 -8.82
C LEU A 240 9.13 -19.76 -9.88
N LEU A 241 8.66 -18.52 -9.95
CA LEU A 241 7.61 -18.07 -10.86
C LEU A 241 8.16 -17.00 -11.81
N ASP A 242 7.86 -17.12 -13.10
CA ASP A 242 8.05 -16.04 -14.06
C ASP A 242 6.87 -15.06 -13.98
N LEU A 243 7.10 -13.81 -13.63
CA LEU A 243 6.03 -12.81 -13.49
C LEU A 243 5.44 -12.37 -14.84
N ASP A 244 6.18 -12.53 -15.94
CA ASP A 244 5.71 -12.13 -17.26
C ASP A 244 4.83 -13.18 -17.90
N THR A 245 5.26 -14.45 -17.84
CA THR A 245 4.51 -15.57 -18.42
C THR A 245 3.49 -16.17 -17.44
N LYS A 246 3.63 -15.83 -16.15
CA LYS A 246 2.83 -16.36 -15.02
C LYS A 246 2.96 -17.89 -14.88
N GLN A 247 4.08 -18.44 -15.34
CA GLN A 247 4.35 -19.88 -15.29
C GLN A 247 5.32 -20.21 -14.17
N VAL A 248 5.07 -21.35 -13.52
CA VAL A 248 6.03 -21.96 -12.60
C VAL A 248 7.22 -22.48 -13.42
N ILE A 249 8.41 -21.99 -13.09
CA ILE A 249 9.67 -22.43 -13.69
C ILE A 249 10.20 -23.64 -12.93
N GLU A 250 10.14 -23.60 -11.60
CA GLU A 250 10.77 -24.60 -10.73
C GLU A 250 9.99 -24.74 -9.42
N ILE A 251 9.96 -25.96 -8.88
CA ILE A 251 9.44 -26.27 -7.54
C ILE A 251 10.55 -26.98 -6.78
N LEU A 252 11.12 -26.30 -5.79
CA LEU A 252 12.13 -26.84 -4.90
C LEU A 252 11.45 -27.29 -3.60
N ASP A 253 11.50 -28.59 -3.32
CA ASP A 253 10.85 -29.22 -2.16
C ASP A 253 11.85 -30.10 -1.38
N GLU A 254 12.71 -29.45 -0.61
CA GLU A 254 13.73 -30.10 0.23
C GLU A 254 13.26 -30.30 1.69
N GLY A 255 12.15 -29.66 2.08
CA GLY A 255 11.61 -29.66 3.44
C GLY A 255 10.51 -30.67 3.71
N LYS A 256 10.36 -31.75 2.93
CA LYS A 256 9.22 -32.69 3.05
C LYS A 256 8.98 -33.25 4.45
N ASN A 257 10.05 -33.40 5.23
CA ASN A 257 9.99 -33.94 6.59
C ASN A 257 9.84 -32.84 7.67
N ILE A 258 9.85 -31.56 7.29
CA ILE A 258 9.67 -30.46 8.24
C ILE A 258 8.18 -30.33 8.55
N PRO A 259 7.77 -30.52 9.82
CA PRO A 259 6.36 -30.43 10.18
C PRO A 259 5.87 -28.98 10.11
N ILE A 260 4.63 -28.80 9.66
CA ILE A 260 3.96 -27.49 9.73
C ILE A 260 3.65 -27.20 11.21
N PRO A 261 4.06 -26.05 11.76
CA PRO A 261 3.74 -25.71 13.15
C PRO A 261 2.23 -25.68 13.42
N LYS A 262 1.87 -25.94 14.68
CA LYS A 262 0.47 -25.95 15.14
C LYS A 262 -0.10 -24.52 15.16
N ALA A 263 -1.40 -24.40 14.89
CA ALA A 263 -2.11 -23.12 14.92
C ALA A 263 -2.41 -22.61 16.34
N ALA A 264 -2.38 -23.50 17.34
CA ALA A 264 -2.75 -23.18 18.72
C ALA A 264 -1.93 -21.98 19.24
N ASP A 265 -2.63 -21.05 19.88
CA ASP A 265 -2.05 -19.86 20.53
C ASP A 265 -1.28 -18.90 19.60
N THR A 266 -1.57 -18.93 18.29
CA THR A 266 -0.95 -18.04 17.29
C THR A 266 -1.82 -16.84 16.86
N ASP A 267 -3.13 -16.89 17.08
CA ASP A 267 -4.05 -15.82 16.67
C ASP A 267 -3.92 -14.60 17.59
N TYR A 268 -3.63 -13.44 16.99
CA TYR A 268 -3.40 -12.19 17.72
C TYR A 268 -4.68 -11.38 17.95
N ARG A 269 -5.82 -11.80 17.40
CA ARG A 269 -7.06 -11.04 17.57
C ARG A 269 -7.60 -11.24 18.98
N PHE A 270 -7.77 -10.13 19.68
CA PHE A 270 -8.29 -10.14 21.06
C PHE A 270 -9.63 -10.89 21.19
N SER A 271 -10.51 -10.84 20.17
CA SER A 271 -11.81 -11.50 20.17
C SER A 271 -11.76 -13.03 20.09
N THR A 272 -10.67 -13.60 19.59
CA THR A 272 -10.51 -15.06 19.42
C THR A 272 -9.68 -15.68 20.54
N GLN A 273 -8.95 -14.87 21.30
CA GLN A 273 -8.16 -15.33 22.42
C GLN A 273 -9.09 -15.78 23.55
N LYS A 274 -8.93 -17.05 23.97
CA LYS A 274 -9.60 -17.60 25.15
C LYS A 274 -8.92 -16.99 26.37
N ASN A 275 -9.36 -15.80 26.78
CA ASN A 275 -8.83 -15.10 27.95
C ASN A 275 -9.09 -15.92 29.22
N THR A 276 -8.17 -16.82 29.56
CA THR A 276 -8.18 -17.62 30.80
C THR A 276 -7.56 -16.88 31.98
N GLN A 277 -6.89 -15.75 31.72
CA GLN A 277 -6.31 -14.89 32.74
C GLN A 277 -7.21 -13.66 32.98
N ALA A 278 -7.45 -13.32 34.24
CA ALA A 278 -8.10 -12.07 34.61
C ALA A 278 -7.19 -10.91 34.20
N LEU A 279 -7.46 -10.30 33.04
CA LEU A 279 -6.71 -9.14 32.56
C LEU A 279 -7.09 -7.92 33.41
N ASN A 280 -6.10 -7.32 34.07
CA ASN A 280 -6.26 -5.99 34.65
C ASN A 280 -6.33 -4.98 33.52
N LEU A 281 -7.55 -4.53 33.19
CA LEU A 281 -7.74 -3.53 32.14
C LEU A 281 -7.07 -2.21 32.54
N LEU A 282 -6.35 -1.61 31.57
CA LEU A 282 -5.77 -0.29 31.75
C LEU A 282 -6.88 0.76 31.87
N LYS A 283 -6.68 1.74 32.76
CA LYS A 283 -7.57 2.92 32.81
C LYS A 283 -7.38 3.72 31.52
N PRO A 284 -8.46 4.22 30.88
CA PRO A 284 -8.34 5.05 29.69
C PRO A 284 -7.50 6.30 29.95
N ILE A 285 -6.67 6.67 28.97
CA ILE A 285 -5.92 7.93 28.95
C ILE A 285 -6.54 8.81 27.85
N SER A 286 -6.77 10.08 28.15
CA SER A 286 -7.25 11.07 27.18
C SER A 286 -6.25 12.21 27.08
N ILE A 287 -5.88 12.57 25.86
CA ILE A 287 -5.10 13.78 25.55
C ILE A 287 -6.08 14.76 24.90
N GLU A 288 -6.20 15.96 25.47
CA GLU A 288 -7.14 16.97 25.01
C GLU A 288 -6.41 18.26 24.63
N GLN A 289 -6.84 18.85 23.51
CA GLN A 289 -6.43 20.17 23.07
C GLN A 289 -7.69 21.04 22.96
N PRO A 290 -8.08 21.76 24.04
CA PRO A 290 -9.35 22.47 24.08
C PRO A 290 -9.49 23.54 23.00
N ASN A 291 -8.36 24.07 22.52
CA ASN A 291 -8.30 25.09 21.46
C ASN A 291 -7.95 24.51 20.08
N GLY A 292 -7.98 23.19 19.93
CA GLY A 292 -7.51 22.49 18.73
C GLY A 292 -5.97 22.40 18.65
N PRO A 293 -5.45 21.78 17.58
CA PRO A 293 -4.03 21.68 17.34
C PRO A 293 -3.40 23.04 17.04
N SER A 294 -2.14 23.23 17.44
CA SER A 294 -1.37 24.44 17.15
C SER A 294 -0.73 24.42 15.75
N PHE A 295 -0.81 23.29 15.04
CA PHE A 295 -0.40 23.22 13.64
C PHE A 295 -1.55 23.56 12.69
N THR A 296 -1.20 24.10 11.53
CA THR A 296 -2.11 24.24 10.39
C THR A 296 -1.57 23.46 9.20
N ILE A 297 -2.50 22.93 8.39
CA ILE A 297 -2.21 22.34 7.09
C ILE A 297 -2.77 23.28 6.03
N GLU A 298 -1.90 24.07 5.42
CA GLU A 298 -2.26 24.97 4.33
C GLU A 298 -2.09 24.28 2.98
N ASP A 299 -2.98 24.60 2.04
CA ASP A 299 -2.90 24.15 0.65
C ASP A 299 -2.72 22.63 0.48
N ASN A 300 -3.23 21.85 1.45
CA ASN A 300 -3.15 20.39 1.60
C ASN A 300 -1.79 19.81 2.02
N HIS A 301 -0.67 20.46 1.72
CA HIS A 301 0.67 19.87 1.91
C HIS A 301 1.65 20.73 2.72
N ILE A 302 1.33 21.98 3.05
CA ILE A 302 2.21 22.85 3.83
C ILE A 302 1.82 22.75 5.31
N VAL A 303 2.72 22.21 6.11
CA VAL A 303 2.59 22.15 7.57
C VAL A 303 3.25 23.38 8.17
N LYS A 304 2.51 24.13 8.97
CA LYS A 304 3.06 25.17 9.85
C LYS A 304 2.78 24.80 11.29
N TRP A 305 3.82 24.78 12.12
CA TRP A 305 3.70 24.41 13.52
C TRP A 305 4.75 25.14 14.35
N ALA A 306 4.32 25.89 15.36
CA ALA A 306 5.18 26.80 16.11
C ALA A 306 6.02 27.66 15.15
N ASN A 307 7.35 27.58 15.24
CA ASN A 307 8.27 28.32 14.37
C ASN A 307 8.65 27.54 13.09
N TRP A 308 8.10 26.35 12.87
CA TRP A 308 8.45 25.49 11.74
C TRP A 308 7.47 25.60 10.58
N GLU A 309 8.01 25.55 9.37
CA GLU A 309 7.25 25.40 8.13
C GLU A 309 7.91 24.33 7.25
N PHE A 310 7.12 23.40 6.73
CA PHE A 310 7.60 22.39 5.79
C PHE A 310 6.51 21.87 4.87
N HIS A 311 6.92 21.31 3.73
CA HIS A 311 6.04 20.61 2.79
C HIS A 311 6.08 19.09 3.05
N LEU A 312 4.92 18.49 3.24
CA LEU A 312 4.70 17.08 3.55
C LEU A 312 3.87 16.41 2.46
N LYS A 313 4.36 15.30 1.91
CA LYS A 313 3.59 14.52 0.93
C LYS A 313 3.76 13.00 1.07
N PRO A 314 2.77 12.23 0.63
CA PRO A 314 2.89 10.80 0.38
C PRO A 314 3.63 10.54 -0.94
N ASP A 315 4.34 9.40 -1.00
CA ASP A 315 5.06 8.92 -2.17
C ASP A 315 4.95 7.38 -2.25
N PRO A 316 4.67 6.79 -3.44
CA PRO A 316 4.46 5.35 -3.54
C PRO A 316 5.71 4.52 -3.20
N ARG A 317 6.91 5.04 -3.46
CA ARG A 317 8.17 4.34 -3.16
C ARG A 317 8.64 4.64 -1.74
N ALA A 318 8.74 5.91 -1.38
CA ALA A 318 9.36 6.36 -0.13
C ALA A 318 8.40 6.40 1.07
N GLY A 319 7.09 6.27 0.85
CA GLY A 319 6.09 6.46 1.89
C GLY A 319 5.87 7.94 2.19
N VAL A 320 6.67 8.50 3.09
CA VAL A 320 6.57 9.91 3.52
C VAL A 320 7.77 10.71 3.04
N ILE A 321 7.50 11.87 2.44
CA ILE A 321 8.54 12.83 2.05
C ILE A 321 8.28 14.15 2.77
N ILE A 322 9.28 14.62 3.50
CA ILE A 322 9.33 15.97 4.08
C ILE A 322 10.31 16.80 3.26
N SER A 323 9.93 18.02 2.94
CA SER A 323 10.72 18.91 2.09
C SER A 323 10.55 20.36 2.51
N ARG A 324 11.48 21.23 2.08
CA ARG A 324 11.47 22.67 2.36
C ARG A 324 11.31 22.98 3.85
N VAL A 325 12.00 22.22 4.71
CA VAL A 325 11.99 22.44 6.15
C VAL A 325 12.71 23.74 6.47
N MET A 326 11.98 24.66 7.08
CA MET A 326 12.44 25.95 7.52
C MET A 326 12.01 26.20 8.96
N VAL A 327 12.81 26.98 9.68
CA VAL A 327 12.49 27.45 11.03
C VAL A 327 12.58 28.97 11.07
N GLN A 328 11.63 29.61 11.73
CA GLN A 328 11.68 31.02 12.05
C GLN A 328 12.64 31.24 13.20
N ASP A 329 13.68 32.02 12.93
CA ASP A 329 14.65 32.46 13.92
C ASP A 329 13.95 33.44 14.90
N PRO A 330 13.89 33.13 16.21
CA PRO A 330 13.12 33.93 17.16
C PRO A 330 13.71 35.33 17.39
N ASP A 331 15.02 35.50 17.23
CA ASP A 331 15.70 36.79 17.47
C ASP A 331 15.50 37.74 16.30
N THR A 332 15.48 37.21 15.08
CA THR A 332 15.45 38.01 13.84
C THR A 332 14.10 37.98 13.11
N GLY A 333 13.22 37.06 13.47
CA GLY A 333 11.95 36.78 12.79
C GLY A 333 12.10 36.20 11.37
N LYS A 334 13.33 35.90 10.92
CA LYS A 334 13.59 35.42 9.54
C LYS A 334 13.44 33.91 9.43
N MET A 335 12.85 33.44 8.33
CA MET A 335 12.84 32.02 7.98
C MET A 335 14.23 31.55 7.54
N ARG A 336 14.73 30.47 8.15
CA ARG A 336 16.04 29.86 7.85
C ARG A 336 15.84 28.42 7.38
N ASN A 337 16.50 28.05 6.29
CA ASN A 337 16.41 26.68 5.76
C ASN A 337 17.18 25.71 6.66
N VAL A 338 16.59 24.54 6.92
CA VAL A 338 17.19 23.44 7.70
C VAL A 338 17.44 22.22 6.82
N MET A 339 16.40 21.75 6.11
CA MET A 339 16.50 20.58 5.24
C MET A 339 15.67 20.79 3.97
N TYR A 340 16.28 20.53 2.81
CA TYR A 340 15.55 20.67 1.53
C TYR A 340 14.59 19.49 1.27
N LYS A 341 15.04 18.26 1.51
CA LYS A 341 14.24 17.04 1.31
C LYS A 341 14.82 15.92 2.17
N GLY A 342 13.96 15.17 2.87
CA GLY A 342 14.31 14.01 3.67
C GLY A 342 13.22 12.95 3.57
N PHE A 343 13.62 11.69 3.45
CA PHE A 343 12.76 10.51 3.39
C PHE A 343 13.59 9.25 3.61
N THR A 344 12.95 8.14 3.97
CA THR A 344 13.59 6.83 4.02
C THR A 344 13.79 6.32 2.60
N SER A 345 15.03 6.37 2.10
CA SER A 345 15.30 6.06 0.70
C SER A 345 15.21 4.58 0.36
N GLU A 346 15.56 3.72 1.30
CA GLU A 346 15.57 2.27 1.12
C GLU A 346 15.58 1.54 2.48
N LEU A 347 15.13 0.29 2.49
CA LEU A 347 15.30 -0.64 3.59
C LEU A 347 16.08 -1.86 3.08
N PHE A 348 16.85 -2.51 3.94
CA PHE A 348 17.52 -3.76 3.61
C PHE A 348 17.35 -4.74 4.75
N VAL A 349 16.64 -5.84 4.51
CA VAL A 349 16.27 -6.83 5.53
C VAL A 349 16.88 -8.19 5.18
N PRO A 350 18.19 -8.40 5.40
CA PRO A 350 18.86 -9.66 5.11
C PRO A 350 18.59 -10.70 6.20
N TYR A 351 18.01 -11.82 5.80
CA TYR A 351 17.96 -13.01 6.62
C TYR A 351 19.32 -13.73 6.62
N MET A 352 19.62 -14.41 7.72
CA MET A 352 20.94 -15.02 7.98
C MET A 352 20.92 -16.55 7.93
N ASP A 353 19.88 -17.13 7.35
CA ASP A 353 19.78 -18.57 7.12
C ASP A 353 20.28 -18.89 5.70
N PRO A 354 21.38 -19.64 5.56
CA PRO A 354 21.98 -19.94 4.26
C PRO A 354 21.28 -21.08 3.50
N SER A 355 20.23 -21.70 4.05
CA SER A 355 19.49 -22.77 3.38
C SER A 355 18.78 -22.28 2.12
N ASP A 356 18.51 -23.21 1.19
CA ASP A 356 17.89 -22.89 -0.10
C ASP A 356 16.53 -22.17 0.00
N ALA A 357 15.81 -22.40 1.12
CA ALA A 357 14.54 -21.74 1.40
C ALA A 357 14.68 -20.31 1.95
N TRP A 358 15.87 -19.86 2.32
CA TRP A 358 16.05 -18.58 3.01
C TRP A 358 17.18 -17.70 2.48
N TYR A 359 18.20 -18.25 1.83
CA TYR A 359 19.42 -17.52 1.44
C TYR A 359 19.16 -16.24 0.62
N PHE A 360 18.06 -16.24 -0.16
CA PHE A 360 17.70 -15.16 -1.07
C PHE A 360 16.87 -14.06 -0.43
N LYS A 361 16.40 -14.24 0.82
CA LYS A 361 15.53 -13.30 1.53
C LYS A 361 16.34 -12.12 2.04
N THR A 362 16.53 -11.15 1.16
CA THR A 362 17.25 -9.91 1.48
C THR A 362 16.45 -8.71 0.98
N TYR A 363 15.25 -8.55 1.53
CA TYR A 363 14.25 -7.60 1.02
C TYR A 363 14.82 -6.19 0.90
N MET A 364 14.48 -5.52 -0.19
CA MET A 364 14.62 -4.09 -0.36
C MET A 364 13.24 -3.45 -0.44
N ASP A 365 12.60 -3.28 0.73
CA ASP A 365 11.15 -3.00 0.84
C ASP A 365 10.69 -1.82 -0.03
N ALA A 366 11.44 -0.72 -0.04
CA ALA A 366 11.06 0.46 -0.81
C ALA A 366 11.28 0.22 -2.32
N GLY A 367 12.42 -0.35 -2.70
CA GLY A 367 12.80 -0.61 -4.09
C GLY A 367 12.07 -1.77 -4.78
N GLU A 368 11.58 -2.76 -4.02
CA GLU A 368 10.95 -3.97 -4.56
C GLU A 368 9.43 -3.96 -4.41
N TYR A 369 8.91 -3.39 -3.31
CA TYR A 369 7.49 -3.45 -2.97
C TYR A 369 6.81 -2.07 -2.85
N GLY A 370 7.60 -1.00 -2.71
CA GLY A 370 7.14 0.37 -2.55
C GLY A 370 6.62 0.64 -1.14
N PHE A 371 7.41 1.33 -0.32
CA PHE A 371 7.09 1.56 1.09
C PHE A 371 5.77 2.32 1.27
N GLY A 372 5.44 3.24 0.36
CA GLY A 372 4.14 3.92 0.36
C GLY A 372 3.00 3.11 -0.25
N LEU A 373 3.28 2.25 -1.22
CA LEU A 373 2.29 1.32 -1.77
C LEU A 373 1.85 0.26 -0.73
N GLN A 374 2.77 -0.15 0.14
CA GLN A 374 2.50 -1.06 1.25
C GLN A 374 1.91 -0.38 2.50
N ALA A 375 1.84 0.96 2.53
CA ALA A 375 1.23 1.67 3.65
C ALA A 375 -0.27 1.34 3.76
N MET A 376 -0.70 1.03 4.98
CA MET A 376 -2.10 0.76 5.29
C MET A 376 -2.79 2.03 5.82
N PRO A 377 -4.12 2.17 5.62
CA PRO A 377 -4.86 3.25 6.25
C PRO A 377 -4.72 3.20 7.77
N LEU A 378 -4.31 4.31 8.37
CA LEU A 378 -4.19 4.45 9.82
C LEU A 378 -5.57 4.40 10.47
N ASP A 379 -5.70 3.60 11.54
CA ASP A 379 -6.92 3.44 12.32
C ASP A 379 -7.02 4.53 13.42
N PRO A 380 -8.00 5.45 13.33
CA PRO A 380 -8.09 6.55 14.29
C PRO A 380 -8.25 6.09 15.73
N LEU A 381 -7.57 6.78 16.65
CA LEU A 381 -7.48 6.48 18.09
C LEU A 381 -6.67 5.23 18.45
N ASN A 382 -6.38 4.36 17.49
CA ASN A 382 -5.47 3.22 17.67
C ASN A 382 -4.05 3.60 17.22
N ASP A 383 -3.91 4.09 15.99
CA ASP A 383 -2.61 4.44 15.41
C ASP A 383 -2.23 5.92 15.64
N CYS A 384 -3.22 6.81 15.65
CA CYS A 384 -2.99 8.25 15.87
C CYS A 384 -4.06 8.86 16.81
N PRO A 385 -3.70 9.89 17.60
CA PRO A 385 -4.60 10.45 18.61
C PRO A 385 -5.78 11.21 17.99
N ARG A 386 -6.77 11.55 18.82
CA ARG A 386 -8.04 12.16 18.41
C ARG A 386 -7.88 13.45 17.60
N ASN A 387 -6.89 14.26 17.94
CA ASN A 387 -6.56 15.56 17.35
C ASN A 387 -5.69 15.45 16.08
N ALA A 388 -5.41 14.24 15.60
CA ALA A 388 -4.59 14.04 14.42
C ALA A 388 -5.30 14.51 13.13
N TYR A 389 -4.55 15.19 12.28
CA TYR A 389 -4.90 15.42 10.89
C TYR A 389 -4.45 14.21 10.06
N TYR A 390 -5.26 13.78 9.08
CA TYR A 390 -4.94 12.66 8.21
C TYR A 390 -4.84 13.09 6.75
N MET A 391 -3.73 12.73 6.11
CA MET A 391 -3.44 12.96 4.70
C MET A 391 -3.54 11.65 3.92
N ASP A 392 -4.23 11.71 2.78
CA ASP A 392 -4.40 10.58 1.88
C ASP A 392 -3.29 10.57 0.81
N GLY A 393 -2.91 9.39 0.34
CA GLY A 393 -2.04 9.19 -0.82
C GLY A 393 -2.83 9.00 -2.10
N VAL A 394 -2.32 9.51 -3.23
CA VAL A 394 -2.88 9.23 -4.57
C VAL A 394 -1.82 8.49 -5.38
N PHE A 395 -2.15 7.27 -5.80
CA PHE A 395 -1.24 6.35 -6.49
C PHE A 395 -1.87 5.82 -7.78
N VAL A 396 -1.13 4.97 -8.50
CA VAL A 396 -1.57 4.37 -9.76
C VAL A 396 -1.61 2.85 -9.68
N ALA A 397 -2.69 2.27 -10.20
CA ALA A 397 -2.77 0.84 -10.48
C ALA A 397 -1.89 0.48 -11.70
N ALA A 398 -1.67 -0.81 -11.95
CA ALA A 398 -0.85 -1.30 -13.06
C ALA A 398 -1.32 -0.77 -14.44
N ASP A 399 -2.61 -0.51 -14.62
CA ASP A 399 -3.19 0.02 -15.85
C ASP A 399 -3.20 1.57 -15.92
N GLY A 400 -2.58 2.23 -14.94
CA GLY A 400 -2.53 3.69 -14.78
C GLY A 400 -3.79 4.34 -14.22
N THR A 401 -4.78 3.56 -13.76
CA THR A 401 -5.94 4.11 -13.06
C THR A 401 -5.52 4.70 -11.71
N PRO A 402 -5.83 5.98 -11.42
CA PRO A 402 -5.53 6.55 -10.12
C PRO A 402 -6.41 5.92 -9.03
N TYR A 403 -5.84 5.66 -7.87
CA TYR A 403 -6.59 5.27 -6.68
C TYR A 403 -6.07 6.02 -5.45
N VAL A 404 -6.91 6.08 -4.42
CA VAL A 404 -6.63 6.81 -3.17
C VAL A 404 -6.30 5.80 -2.08
N ARG A 405 -5.20 6.04 -1.36
CA ARG A 405 -4.86 5.41 -0.09
C ARG A 405 -5.28 6.35 1.03
N SER A 406 -6.44 6.08 1.65
CA SER A 406 -6.96 6.91 2.73
C SER A 406 -6.06 6.87 3.96
N ASN A 407 -6.00 7.98 4.69
CA ASN A 407 -5.35 8.09 6.00
C ASN A 407 -3.94 7.49 6.04
N MET A 408 -3.12 7.75 5.03
CA MET A 408 -1.78 7.17 4.92
C MET A 408 -0.79 7.83 5.88
N ILE A 409 -0.93 9.13 6.12
CA ILE A 409 -0.07 9.91 7.00
C ILE A 409 -0.95 10.59 8.03
N CYS A 410 -0.55 10.60 9.31
CA CYS A 410 -1.16 11.44 10.32
C CYS A 410 -0.16 12.49 10.84
N VAL A 411 -0.68 13.69 11.16
CA VAL A 411 0.06 14.79 11.78
C VAL A 411 -0.64 15.12 13.08
N PHE A 412 0.08 15.10 14.19
CA PHE A 412 -0.45 15.41 15.50
C PHE A 412 0.64 16.03 16.38
N GLU A 413 0.20 16.72 17.42
CA GLU A 413 1.09 17.16 18.50
C GLU A 413 1.07 16.12 19.62
N SER A 414 2.27 15.76 20.09
CA SER A 414 2.45 14.94 21.27
C SER A 414 2.98 15.80 22.40
N TYR A 415 2.37 15.69 23.58
CA TYR A 415 2.96 16.21 24.79
C TYR A 415 4.07 15.26 25.23
N ALA A 416 5.32 15.64 25.00
CA ALA A 416 6.47 14.76 25.24
C ALA A 416 6.64 14.40 26.73
N GLY A 417 6.07 15.17 27.65
CA GLY A 417 6.33 15.03 29.09
C GLY A 417 7.74 15.46 29.52
N ASP A 418 8.63 15.68 28.56
CA ASP A 418 10.00 16.14 28.76
C ASP A 418 10.06 17.65 29.00
N ILE A 419 10.92 18.03 29.94
CA ILE A 419 11.19 19.41 30.31
C ILE A 419 12.13 19.99 29.26
N GLY A 420 11.67 20.98 28.48
CA GLY A 420 12.49 21.62 27.44
C GLY A 420 13.81 22.20 27.99
N TRP A 421 13.76 22.76 29.19
CA TRP A 421 14.90 23.12 30.04
C TRP A 421 14.37 23.46 31.44
N ARG A 422 15.20 23.33 32.49
CA ARG A 422 14.90 23.85 33.83
C ARG A 422 16.19 24.19 34.56
N HIS A 423 16.14 25.20 35.43
CA HIS A 423 17.22 25.54 36.36
C HIS A 423 16.64 25.86 37.74
N ALA A 424 17.45 25.68 38.79
CA ALA A 424 17.08 26.07 40.14
C ALA A 424 18.30 26.71 40.82
N GLU A 425 18.15 27.95 41.30
CA GLU A 425 19.23 28.71 41.93
C GLU A 425 19.14 28.62 43.47
N SER A 426 20.06 27.88 44.09
CA SER A 426 20.01 27.55 45.52
C SER A 426 20.40 28.67 46.52
N PRO A 427 21.23 29.68 46.22
CA PRO A 427 21.57 30.72 47.20
C PRO A 427 20.52 31.84 47.30
N ILE A 428 19.52 31.90 46.41
CA ILE A 428 18.47 32.91 46.45
C ILE A 428 17.30 32.39 47.30
N THR A 429 17.35 32.65 48.60
CA THR A 429 16.23 32.36 49.51
C THR A 429 15.19 33.49 49.46
N GLY A 430 13.93 33.17 49.16
CA GLY A 430 12.81 34.13 49.24
C GLY A 430 12.36 34.75 47.92
N LEU A 431 12.98 34.41 46.78
CA LEU A 431 12.47 34.72 45.45
C LEU A 431 12.08 33.41 44.75
N PRO A 432 10.80 33.23 44.34
CA PRO A 432 10.41 32.09 43.53
C PRO A 432 10.95 32.26 42.11
N VAL A 433 12.21 31.86 41.89
CA VAL A 433 12.80 31.77 40.55
C VAL A 433 12.43 30.39 40.00
N SER A 434 11.23 30.29 39.43
CA SER A 434 10.85 29.15 38.59
C SER A 434 10.50 29.69 37.21
N GLU A 435 11.22 29.23 36.20
CA GLU A 435 10.80 29.41 34.82
C GLU A 435 9.88 28.24 34.46
N LEU A 436 8.71 28.56 33.89
CA LEU A 436 7.74 27.61 33.33
C LEU A 436 7.88 27.55 31.82
#